data_AF-A0A821X9N8-F1
#
_entry.id   AF-A0A821X9N8-F1
#
_cell.length_a   1.000
_cell.length_b   1.000
_cell.length_c   1.000
_cell.angle_alpha   90.00
_cell.angle_beta   90.00
_cell.angle_gamma   90.00
#
_symmetry.space_group_name_H-M   'P 1'
#
loop_
_entity.id
_entity.type
_entity.pdbx_description
1 polymer ?
#
loop_
_entity_poly.entity_id
_entity_poly.type
_entity_poly.pdbx_seq_one_letter_code
_entity_poly.pdbx_strand_id
1 'polypeptide(L)'
;SAKQIGIHFVYALSPGLDITYSSEKDLTALKLKFHQLSTIGCENWALLFDDIENDMSQQDKDIYPSFAHAHLDLTNKLYDYLNKPNIFLFCPTDYCSRMAKPSIE
;
A
#
# COMPACT_ATOMS: atom_id res chain seq x y z
N SER A 1 -23.29 -10.84 -6.68
CA SER A 1 -22.00 -10.25 -6.22
C SER A 1 -20.94 -10.45 -7.30
N ALA A 2 -19.84 -9.70 -7.28
CA ALA A 2 -18.74 -9.85 -8.26
C ALA A 2 -18.30 -11.32 -8.41
N LYS A 3 -18.18 -12.03 -7.29
CA LYS A 3 -17.84 -13.46 -7.23
C LYS A 3 -18.83 -14.37 -7.99
N GLN A 4 -20.14 -14.09 -7.94
CA GLN A 4 -21.17 -14.90 -8.61
C GLN A 4 -21.11 -14.82 -10.15
N ILE A 5 -20.48 -13.77 -10.69
CA ILE A 5 -20.34 -13.55 -12.13
C ILE A 5 -18.88 -13.67 -12.59
N GLY A 6 -18.01 -14.26 -11.77
CA GLY A 6 -16.60 -14.50 -12.12
C GLY A 6 -15.71 -13.25 -12.16
N ILE A 7 -16.11 -12.16 -11.51
CA ILE A 7 -15.28 -10.93 -11.42
C ILE A 7 -14.48 -10.95 -10.11
N HIS A 8 -13.17 -10.74 -10.22
CA HIS A 8 -12.29 -10.47 -9.08
C HIS A 8 -12.48 -9.02 -8.61
N PHE A 9 -13.11 -8.84 -7.44
CA PHE A 9 -13.19 -7.55 -6.79
C PHE A 9 -11.89 -7.26 -6.04
N VAL A 10 -11.24 -6.13 -6.32
CA VAL A 10 -10.01 -5.67 -5.66
C VAL A 10 -10.32 -4.42 -4.86
N TYR A 11 -10.11 -4.47 -3.55
CA TYR A 11 -10.20 -3.27 -2.70
C TYR A 11 -8.87 -2.54 -2.67
N ALA A 12 -8.88 -1.26 -3.06
CA ALA A 12 -7.71 -0.40 -2.99
C ALA A 12 -7.80 0.59 -1.83
N LEU A 13 -6.65 0.89 -1.21
CA LEU A 13 -6.51 1.98 -0.26
C LEU A 13 -5.26 2.81 -0.60
N SER A 14 -5.38 4.13 -0.54
CA SER A 14 -4.29 5.08 -0.78
C SER A 14 -3.95 5.82 0.53
N PRO A 15 -3.05 5.28 1.38
CA PRO A 15 -2.73 5.89 2.67
C PRO A 15 -1.66 6.98 2.59
N GLY A 16 -1.07 7.24 1.42
CA GLY A 16 0.17 8.02 1.28
C GLY A 16 0.10 9.50 1.63
N LEU A 17 -1.09 10.09 1.86
CA LEU A 17 -1.21 11.53 2.17
C LEU A 17 -0.83 11.88 3.61
N ASP A 18 -1.12 11.01 4.57
CA ASP A 18 -0.99 11.32 6.00
C ASP A 18 -0.44 10.16 6.86
N ILE A 19 -0.08 9.03 6.25
CA ILE A 19 0.52 7.92 6.97
C ILE A 19 1.91 8.26 7.49
N THR A 20 2.18 7.91 8.74
CA THR A 20 3.53 7.82 9.28
C THR A 20 4.01 6.37 9.15
N TYR A 21 4.90 6.08 8.21
CA TYR A 21 5.27 4.71 7.83
C TYR A 21 5.89 3.90 8.97
N SER A 22 6.62 4.55 9.86
CA SER A 22 7.27 3.98 11.06
C SER A 22 6.33 3.87 12.26
N SER A 23 5.07 4.33 12.15
CA SER A 23 4.08 4.30 13.23
C SER A 23 3.39 2.94 13.30
N GLU A 24 3.62 2.20 14.39
CA GLU A 24 2.88 0.97 14.67
C GLU A 24 1.36 1.20 14.81
N LYS A 25 0.96 2.40 15.25
CA LYS A 25 -0.45 2.80 15.32
C LYS A 25 -1.06 2.84 13.92
N ASP A 26 -0.36 3.42 12.96
CA ASP A 26 -0.87 3.58 11.59
C ASP A 26 -0.88 2.23 10.86
N LEU A 27 0.18 1.42 11.05
CA LEU A 27 0.19 0.04 10.58
C LEU A 27 -0.99 -0.77 11.14
N THR A 28 -1.29 -0.61 12.43
CA THR A 28 -2.44 -1.29 13.07
C THR A 28 -3.76 -0.81 12.49
N ALA A 29 -3.95 0.51 12.31
CA ALA A 29 -5.14 1.07 11.70
C ALA A 29 -5.34 0.55 10.26
N LEU A 30 -4.25 0.48 9.49
CA LEU A 30 -4.24 -0.08 8.14
C LEU A 30 -4.69 -1.54 8.15
N LYS A 31 -4.06 -2.39 8.98
CA LYS A 31 -4.42 -3.81 9.13
C LYS A 31 -5.89 -3.99 9.50
N LEU A 32 -6.38 -3.22 10.47
CA LEU A 32 -7.78 -3.28 10.91
C LEU A 32 -8.75 -2.92 9.78
N LYS A 33 -8.42 -1.93 8.94
CA LYS A 33 -9.26 -1.55 7.80
C LYS A 33 -9.37 -2.67 6.77
N PHE A 34 -8.26 -3.32 6.43
CA PHE A 34 -8.29 -4.46 5.49
C PHE A 34 -8.97 -5.68 6.11
N HIS A 35 -8.73 -5.96 7.40
CA HIS A 35 -9.40 -7.04 8.12
C HIS A 35 -10.93 -6.85 8.14
N GLN A 36 -11.42 -5.64 8.35
CA GLN A 36 -12.85 -5.31 8.29
C GLN A 36 -13.48 -5.72 6.95
N LEU A 37 -12.77 -5.56 5.84
CA LEU A 37 -13.29 -5.93 4.52
C LEU A 37 -13.14 -7.42 4.24
N SER A 38 -12.11 -8.05 4.83
CA SER A 38 -11.92 -9.50 4.78
C SER A 38 -13.09 -10.23 5.45
N THR A 39 -13.59 -9.73 6.59
CA THR A 39 -14.73 -10.34 7.30
C THR A 39 -16.06 -10.28 6.53
N ILE A 40 -16.17 -9.40 5.53
CA ILE A 40 -17.34 -9.33 4.62
C ILE A 40 -17.08 -9.95 3.25
N GLY A 41 -15.98 -10.70 3.09
CA GLY A 41 -15.70 -11.53 1.91
C GLY A 41 -14.84 -10.90 0.82
N CYS A 42 -14.13 -9.80 1.11
CA CYS A 42 -13.10 -9.30 0.20
C CYS A 42 -11.83 -10.16 0.29
N GLU A 43 -11.26 -10.52 -0.85
CA GLU A 43 -10.14 -11.47 -0.96
C GLU A 43 -8.92 -10.89 -1.72
N ASN A 44 -9.09 -9.76 -2.41
CA ASN A 44 -8.05 -9.16 -3.27
C ASN A 44 -7.83 -7.69 -2.94
N TRP A 45 -6.58 -7.24 -3.03
CA TRP A 45 -6.15 -6.01 -2.36
C TRP A 45 -5.25 -5.15 -3.25
N ALA A 46 -5.22 -3.85 -2.96
CA ALA A 46 -4.23 -2.93 -3.51
C ALA A 46 -3.83 -1.85 -2.50
N LEU A 47 -2.55 -1.51 -2.47
CA LEU A 47 -2.03 -0.30 -1.85
C LEU A 47 -1.53 0.66 -2.92
N LEU A 48 -1.99 1.90 -2.87
CA LEU A 48 -1.66 2.89 -3.88
C LEU A 48 -0.93 4.09 -3.25
N PHE A 49 0.16 4.49 -3.90
CA PHE A 49 1.00 5.62 -3.50
C PHE A 49 1.16 6.62 -4.65
N ASP A 50 0.17 6.70 -5.54
CA ASP A 50 0.08 7.66 -6.64
C ASP A 50 -0.27 9.07 -6.16
N ASP A 51 0.18 10.07 -6.92
CA ASP A 51 -0.15 11.50 -6.74
C ASP A 51 0.10 12.05 -5.33
N ILE A 52 1.15 11.56 -4.67
CA ILE A 52 1.64 12.08 -3.38
C ILE A 52 3.02 12.76 -3.54
N GLU A 53 3.32 13.68 -2.63
CA GLU A 53 4.65 14.30 -2.57
C GLU A 53 5.70 13.26 -2.19
N ASN A 54 6.87 13.32 -2.84
CA ASN A 54 8.00 12.44 -2.53
C ASN A 54 8.77 13.00 -1.33
N ASP A 55 8.10 13.05 -0.19
CA ASP A 55 8.69 13.42 1.09
C ASP A 55 8.13 12.55 2.23
N MET A 56 8.90 12.48 3.31
CA MET A 56 8.57 11.71 4.51
C MET A 56 8.65 12.61 5.74
N SER A 57 7.91 12.25 6.79
CA SER A 57 8.08 12.83 8.11
C SER A 57 9.52 12.67 8.61
N GLN A 58 9.97 13.53 9.52
CA GLN A 58 11.32 13.39 10.10
C GLN A 58 11.49 12.03 10.80
N GLN A 59 10.44 11.56 11.49
CA GLN A 59 10.43 10.26 12.14
C GLN A 59 10.66 9.12 11.13
N ASP A 60 10.03 9.17 9.96
CA ASP A 60 10.22 8.15 8.93
C ASP A 60 11.59 8.23 8.28
N LYS A 61 12.14 9.45 8.10
CA LYS A 61 13.50 9.66 7.60
C LYS A 61 14.58 9.08 8.52
N ASP A 62 14.33 9.04 9.83
CA ASP A 62 15.25 8.46 10.81
C ASP A 62 15.28 6.92 10.75
N ILE A 63 14.25 6.29 10.17
CA ILE A 63 14.08 4.83 10.10
C ILE A 63 14.35 4.27 8.70
N TYR A 64 13.84 4.93 7.67
CA TYR A 64 13.88 4.44 6.30
C TYR A 64 14.91 5.18 5.45
N PRO A 65 15.78 4.45 4.73
CA PRO A 65 16.80 5.09 3.89
C PRO A 65 16.23 5.75 2.63
N SER A 66 14.98 5.45 2.24
CA SER A 66 14.28 6.15 1.16
C SER A 66 12.76 5.96 1.25
N PHE A 67 12.01 6.80 0.52
CA PHE A 67 10.55 6.70 0.42
C PHE A 67 10.08 5.34 -0.10
N ALA A 68 10.82 4.76 -1.05
CA ALA A 68 10.56 3.43 -1.57
C ALA A 68 10.72 2.33 -0.50
N HIS A 69 11.70 2.45 0.41
CA HIS A 69 11.85 1.50 1.52
C HIS A 69 10.68 1.58 2.51
N ALA A 70 10.20 2.79 2.80
CA ALA A 70 9.03 2.99 3.65
C ALA A 70 7.77 2.36 3.03
N HIS A 71 7.54 2.57 1.73
CA HIS A 71 6.44 1.95 0.99
C HIS A 71 6.52 0.43 0.97
N LEU A 72 7.71 -0.11 0.70
CA LEU A 72 7.94 -1.56 0.61
C LEU A 72 7.73 -2.23 1.97
N ASP A 73 8.25 -1.66 3.05
CA ASP A 73 8.10 -2.21 4.40
C ASP A 73 6.63 -2.25 4.83
N LEU A 74 5.91 -1.13 4.69
CA LEU A 74 4.49 -1.05 4.99
C LEU A 74 3.67 -2.05 4.15
N THR A 75 3.95 -2.11 2.84
CA THR A 75 3.25 -2.99 1.90
C THR A 75 3.48 -4.46 2.22
N ASN A 76 4.72 -4.87 2.45
CA ASN A 76 5.05 -6.27 2.76
C ASN A 76 4.46 -6.70 4.11
N LYS A 77 4.51 -5.83 5.13
CA LYS A 77 3.88 -6.08 6.43
C LYS A 77 2.37 -6.30 6.29
N LEU A 78 1.70 -5.57 5.40
CA LEU A 78 0.27 -5.78 5.12
C LEU A 78 0.03 -7.06 4.31
N TYR A 79 0.84 -7.33 3.29
CA TYR A 79 0.78 -8.54 2.47
C TYR A 79 0.91 -9.82 3.32
N ASP A 80 1.89 -9.85 4.23
CA ASP A 80 2.08 -10.95 5.17
C ASP A 80 0.92 -11.06 6.16
N TYR A 81 0.43 -9.94 6.69
CA TYR A 81 -0.73 -9.91 7.60
C TYR A 81 -1.99 -10.49 6.94
N LEU A 82 -2.20 -10.23 5.65
CA LEU A 82 -3.31 -10.78 4.87
C LEU A 82 -3.07 -12.20 4.38
N ASN A 83 -2.05 -12.88 4.91
CA ASN A 83 -1.68 -14.25 4.57
C ASN A 83 -1.38 -14.44 3.07
N LYS A 84 -0.64 -13.49 2.48
CA LYS A 84 -0.07 -13.58 1.13
C LYS A 84 -1.13 -13.87 0.05
N PRO A 85 -2.10 -12.96 -0.11
CA PRO A 85 -3.23 -13.17 -1.03
C PRO A 85 -2.76 -13.28 -2.48
N ASN A 86 -3.48 -14.07 -3.29
CA ASN A 86 -3.13 -14.33 -4.69
C ASN A 86 -3.11 -13.05 -5.55
N ILE A 87 -3.97 -12.08 -5.24
CA ILE A 87 -4.01 -10.78 -5.91
C ILE A 87 -3.76 -9.69 -4.87
N PHE A 88 -2.57 -9.11 -4.94
CA PHE A 88 -2.16 -7.94 -4.18
C PHE A 88 -1.44 -6.98 -5.13
N LEU A 89 -1.99 -5.78 -5.33
CA LEU A 89 -1.46 -4.79 -6.25
C LEU A 89 -0.74 -3.67 -5.47
N PHE A 90 0.29 -3.10 -6.10
CA PHE A 90 1.03 -1.97 -5.58
C PHE A 90 1.14 -0.92 -6.67
N CYS A 91 0.67 0.31 -6.42
CA CYS A 91 0.90 1.44 -7.30
C CYS A 91 2.05 2.28 -6.74
N PRO A 92 3.22 2.36 -7.41
CA PRO A 92 4.32 3.21 -6.99
C PRO A 92 3.97 4.70 -7.17
N THR A 93 4.71 5.57 -6.49
CA THR A 93 4.61 7.02 -6.72
C THR A 93 5.09 7.39 -8.13
N ASP A 94 6.19 6.81 -8.59
CA ASP A 94 6.66 6.94 -9.97
C ASP A 94 5.99 5.88 -10.86
N TYR A 95 4.69 6.02 -11.13
CA TYR A 95 3.88 5.03 -11.87
C TYR A 95 3.94 5.15 -13.40
N CYS A 96 4.69 6.12 -13.93
CA CYS A 96 4.93 6.22 -15.37
C CYS A 96 6.36 6.70 -15.67
N SER A 97 6.83 6.44 -16.89
CA SER A 97 8.20 6.78 -17.31
C SER A 97 8.56 8.26 -17.15
N ARG A 98 7.56 9.15 -17.22
CA ARG A 98 7.76 10.61 -17.04
C ARG A 98 8.06 11.00 -15.59
N MET A 99 7.71 10.16 -14.62
CA MET A 99 7.88 10.43 -13.19
C MET A 99 9.17 9.82 -12.63
N ALA A 100 9.69 8.76 -13.27
CA ALA A 100 10.92 8.10 -12.86
C ALA A 100 12.13 9.05 -12.91
N LYS A 101 12.98 8.97 -11.88
CA LYS A 101 14.21 9.76 -11.77
C LYS A 101 15.44 8.86 -11.76
N PRO A 102 16.45 9.08 -12.62
CA PRO A 102 16.50 10.08 -13.69
C PRO A 102 15.66 9.70 -14.93
N SER A 103 15.52 8.40 -15.21
CA SER A 103 14.75 7.81 -16.31
C SER A 103 14.59 6.31 -16.07
N ILE A 104 13.66 5.66 -16.79
CA ILE A 104 13.59 4.19 -16.87
C ILE A 104 14.50 3.65 -18.00
N GLU A 105 14.82 4.51 -18.97
CA GLU A 105 15.76 4.25 -20.07
C GLU A 105 17.22 4.49 -19.66
#